data_AF-A0A3L7VRA5-F1
#
_entry.id   AF-A0A3L7VRA5-F1
#
_cell.length_a   1.000
_cell.length_b   1.000
_cell.length_c   1.000
_cell.angle_alpha   90.00
_cell.angle_beta   90.00
_cell.angle_gamma   90.00
#
_symmetry.space_group_name_H-M   'P 1'
#
loop_
_entity.id
_entity.type
_entity.pdbx_description
1 polymer ?
#
loop_
_entity_poly.entity_id
_entity_poly.type
_entity_poly.pdbx_seq_one_letter_code
_entity_poly.pdbx_strand_id
1 'polypeptide(L)'
;MKRNSKTNPLHAARHGFSLIELLVVIVIIGILMALILPALNGARLSARITAVSTESTQLDQAVVSFENRFKCLPPSSLTIPINAASWTATDRQKILRIWDQFDFSTCGGLGSTAAGVAGSYPAAPVYLNGAECLVFFLGGVNANPTGPPQLIGFANNSQYPWAVYPQNRDIPFFENFSTDRLTDLDGDGARELIDSLPDQSTPYLFFSSQGKSYDKTNSATAWDDFDVHGGMTNSLDMTSIYLGADGKTPLRNQGYQIISPGLDKQYGVGGVYTDGKELTAARAIEADNITNFSGGTLKR
;
A
#
# COMPACT_ATOMS: atom_id res chain seq x y z
N MET A 1 9.98 -76.13 -61.58
CA MET A 1 9.46 -76.05 -60.21
C MET A 1 9.95 -74.76 -59.56
N LYS A 2 9.08 -73.76 -59.31
CA LYS A 2 9.38 -72.56 -58.51
C LYS A 2 8.49 -72.60 -57.26
N ARG A 3 9.08 -72.55 -56.07
CA ARG A 3 8.40 -72.65 -54.77
C ARG A 3 8.26 -71.22 -54.20
N ASN A 4 7.05 -70.66 -54.26
CA ASN A 4 6.76 -69.33 -53.68
C ASN A 4 6.65 -69.44 -52.16
N SER A 5 7.61 -68.84 -51.46
CA SER A 5 7.56 -68.59 -50.01
C SER A 5 6.59 -67.44 -49.73
N LYS A 6 5.47 -67.73 -49.05
CA LYS A 6 4.59 -66.70 -48.49
C LYS A 6 5.10 -66.34 -47.09
N THR A 7 5.66 -65.15 -46.92
CA THR A 7 5.98 -64.60 -45.60
C THR A 7 4.70 -64.04 -44.98
N ASN A 8 4.18 -64.67 -43.93
CA ASN A 8 3.07 -64.12 -43.14
C ASN A 8 3.59 -62.92 -42.32
N PRO A 9 3.00 -61.72 -42.43
CA PRO A 9 3.32 -60.63 -41.52
C PRO A 9 2.82 -61.00 -40.12
N LEU A 10 3.71 -60.95 -39.12
CA LEU A 10 3.33 -61.10 -37.72
C LEU A 10 2.42 -59.94 -37.35
N HIS A 11 1.13 -60.21 -37.16
CA HIS A 11 0.19 -59.24 -36.57
C HIS A 11 0.69 -58.93 -35.16
N ALA A 12 1.29 -57.76 -34.96
CA ALA A 12 1.57 -57.25 -33.63
C ALA A 12 0.22 -57.10 -32.91
N ALA A 13 -0.03 -57.95 -31.93
CA ALA A 13 -1.24 -57.91 -31.12
C ALA A 13 -1.31 -56.53 -30.44
N ARG A 14 -2.21 -55.67 -30.94
CA ARG A 14 -2.54 -54.42 -30.27
C ARG A 14 -3.21 -54.79 -28.95
N HIS A 15 -2.49 -54.56 -27.85
CA HIS A 15 -3.03 -54.70 -26.51
C HIS A 15 -4.04 -53.57 -26.32
N GLY A 16 -5.33 -53.92 -26.25
CA GLY A 16 -6.39 -52.97 -25.94
C GLY A 16 -6.37 -52.65 -24.45
N PHE A 17 -6.55 -51.38 -24.11
CA PHE A 17 -6.64 -50.93 -22.72
C PHE A 17 -7.94 -51.45 -22.10
N SER A 18 -7.87 -52.11 -20.96
CA SER A 18 -9.06 -52.61 -20.27
C SER A 18 -9.75 -51.49 -19.49
N LEU A 19 -11.07 -51.63 -19.32
CA LEU A 19 -11.88 -50.69 -18.55
C LEU A 19 -11.39 -50.59 -17.10
N ILE A 20 -10.92 -51.71 -16.53
CA ILE A 20 -10.41 -51.75 -15.16
C ILE A 20 -9.07 -51.01 -15.01
N GLU A 21 -8.17 -51.09 -16.00
CA GLU A 21 -6.92 -50.32 -15.99
C GLU A 21 -7.22 -48.81 -16.01
N LEU A 22 -8.23 -48.38 -16.78
CA LEU A 22 -8.66 -46.97 -16.79
C LEU A 22 -9.30 -46.57 -15.45
N LEU A 23 -10.14 -47.44 -14.89
CA LEU A 23 -10.82 -47.21 -13.61
C LEU A 23 -9.82 -47.00 -12.47
N VAL A 24 -8.78 -47.83 -12.38
CA VAL A 24 -7.75 -47.71 -11.34
C VAL A 24 -6.99 -46.38 -11.49
N VAL A 25 -6.67 -45.96 -12.72
CA VAL A 25 -5.95 -44.70 -12.96
C VAL A 25 -6.77 -43.49 -12.52
N ILE A 26 -8.07 -43.42 -12.87
CA ILE A 26 -8.91 -42.30 -12.43
C ILE A 26 -9.08 -42.26 -10.90
N VAL A 27 -9.12 -43.43 -10.25
CA VAL A 27 -9.18 -43.52 -8.78
C VAL A 27 -7.90 -42.98 -8.16
N ILE A 28 -6.73 -43.35 -8.68
CA ILE A 28 -5.44 -42.84 -8.20
C ILE A 28 -5.34 -41.33 -8.40
N ILE A 29 -5.69 -40.81 -9.58
CA ILE A 29 -5.71 -39.36 -9.85
C ILE A 29 -6.67 -38.64 -8.89
N GLY A 30 -7.86 -39.21 -8.65
CA GLY A 30 -8.84 -38.66 -7.72
C GLY A 30 -8.31 -38.55 -6.29
N ILE A 31 -7.62 -39.58 -5.79
CA ILE A 31 -6.98 -39.56 -4.46
C ILE A 31 -5.87 -38.51 -4.41
N LEU A 32 -5.00 -38.45 -5.43
CA LEU A 32 -3.92 -37.46 -5.47
C LEU A 32 -4.47 -36.03 -5.48
N MET A 33 -5.50 -35.75 -6.30
CA MET A 33 -6.13 -34.42 -6.32
C MET A 33 -6.80 -34.06 -4.99
N ALA A 34 -7.48 -35.01 -4.35
CA ALA A 34 -8.12 -34.79 -3.05
C ALA A 34 -7.12 -34.41 -1.94
N LEU A 35 -5.90 -34.93 -2.00
CA LEU A 35 -4.83 -34.60 -1.05
C LEU A 35 -4.15 -33.26 -1.38
N ILE A 36 -4.10 -32.84 -2.64
CA ILE A 36 -3.41 -31.62 -3.08
C ILE A 36 -4.26 -30.35 -2.85
N LEU A 37 -5.58 -30.43 -3.05
CA LEU A 37 -6.46 -29.25 -2.99
C LEU A 37 -6.41 -28.46 -1.65
N PRO A 38 -6.42 -29.10 -0.46
CA PRO A 38 -6.34 -28.37 0.81
C PRO A 38 -5.00 -27.63 0.98
N ALA A 39 -3.89 -28.24 0.55
CA ALA A 39 -2.56 -27.66 0.63
C ALA A 39 -2.40 -26.45 -0.29
N LEU A 40 -3.06 -26.46 -1.45
CA LEU A 40 -3.01 -25.36 -2.42
C LEU A 40 -3.62 -24.06 -1.87
N ASN A 41 -4.68 -24.16 -1.07
CA ASN A 41 -5.33 -22.98 -0.49
C ASN A 41 -4.42 -22.26 0.52
N GLY A 42 -3.75 -23.01 1.39
CA GLY A 42 -2.77 -22.44 2.33
C GLY A 42 -1.59 -21.81 1.60
N ALA A 43 -1.04 -22.49 0.58
CA ALA A 43 0.07 -21.96 -0.22
C ALA A 43 -0.28 -20.66 -0.94
N ARG A 44 -1.50 -20.55 -1.50
CA ARG A 44 -1.99 -19.31 -2.13
C ARG A 44 -2.12 -18.17 -1.13
N LEU A 45 -2.63 -18.44 0.07
CA LEU A 45 -2.73 -17.44 1.11
C LEU A 45 -1.35 -16.95 1.54
N SER A 46 -0.41 -17.86 1.83
CA SER A 46 0.96 -17.50 2.17
C SER A 46 1.64 -16.70 1.07
N ALA A 47 1.42 -17.04 -0.21
CA ALA A 47 1.95 -16.28 -1.34
C ALA A 47 1.40 -14.85 -1.38
N ARG A 48 0.10 -14.66 -1.10
CA ARG A 48 -0.54 -13.34 -1.02
C ARG A 48 0.02 -12.49 0.12
N ILE A 49 0.13 -13.08 1.31
CA ILE A 49 0.75 -12.41 2.48
C ILE A 49 2.20 -12.02 2.16
N THR A 50 2.95 -12.91 1.51
CA THR A 50 4.32 -12.64 1.09
C THR A 50 4.38 -11.49 0.08
N ALA A 51 3.43 -11.39 -0.84
CA ALA A 51 3.35 -10.30 -1.80
C ALA A 51 3.15 -8.94 -1.11
N VAL A 52 2.20 -8.85 -0.16
CA VAL A 52 1.97 -7.64 0.65
C VAL A 52 3.18 -7.31 1.51
N SER A 53 3.81 -8.29 2.15
CA SER A 53 5.03 -8.08 2.95
C SER A 53 6.21 -7.57 2.09
N THR A 54 6.35 -8.10 0.87
CA THR A 54 7.35 -7.64 -0.10
C THR A 54 7.06 -6.20 -0.52
N GLU A 55 5.81 -5.88 -0.81
CA GLU A 55 5.39 -4.52 -1.16
C GLU A 55 5.60 -3.53 0.00
N SER A 56 5.27 -3.91 1.23
CA SER A 56 5.56 -3.12 2.43
C SER A 56 7.06 -2.84 2.57
N THR A 57 7.90 -3.83 2.24
CA THR A 57 9.37 -3.65 2.20
C THR A 57 9.81 -2.70 1.07
N GLN A 58 9.15 -2.74 -0.09
CA GLN A 58 9.43 -1.79 -1.18
C GLN A 58 8.99 -0.37 -0.82
N LEU A 59 7.85 -0.21 -0.16
CA LEU A 59 7.40 1.08 0.39
C LEU A 59 8.39 1.59 1.44
N ASP A 60 8.87 0.72 2.33
CA ASP A 60 9.92 1.05 3.31
C ASP A 60 11.18 1.59 2.62
N GLN A 61 11.66 0.92 1.57
CA GLN A 61 12.79 1.37 0.76
C GLN A 61 12.52 2.70 0.04
N ALA A 62 11.30 2.93 -0.43
CA ALA A 62 10.90 4.18 -1.07
C ALA A 62 10.91 5.34 -0.06
N VAL A 63 10.42 5.13 1.16
CA VAL A 63 10.50 6.13 2.24
C VAL A 63 11.95 6.43 2.63
N VAL A 64 12.81 5.41 2.75
CA VAL A 64 14.24 5.60 3.00
C VAL A 64 14.90 6.37 1.84
N SER A 65 14.52 6.11 0.59
CA SER A 65 15.03 6.82 -0.57
C SER A 65 14.60 8.29 -0.58
N PHE A 66 13.34 8.56 -0.22
CA PHE A 66 12.83 9.92 0.00
C PHE A 66 13.64 10.64 1.10
N GLU A 67 13.84 9.99 2.24
CA GLU A 67 14.63 10.55 3.36
C GLU A 67 16.07 10.83 2.93
N ASN A 68 16.68 9.94 2.14
CA ASN A 68 18.01 10.16 1.61
C ASN A 68 18.08 11.37 0.68
N ARG A 69 17.03 11.63 -0.11
CA ARG A 69 16.94 12.75 -1.05
C ARG A 69 16.71 14.09 -0.36
N PHE A 70 15.78 14.14 0.60
CA PHE A 70 15.30 15.38 1.22
C PHE A 70 15.77 15.58 2.66
N LYS A 71 16.49 14.62 3.24
CA LYS A 71 17.00 14.63 4.63
C LYS A 71 15.89 14.77 5.69
N CYS A 72 14.67 14.41 5.33
CA CYS A 72 13.52 14.37 6.21
C CYS A 72 12.56 13.27 5.75
N LEU A 73 11.77 12.74 6.69
CA LEU A 73 10.72 11.77 6.38
C LEU A 73 9.55 12.45 5.67
N PRO A 74 8.80 11.72 4.81
CA PRO A 74 7.53 12.20 4.28
C PRO A 74 6.59 12.62 5.43
N PRO A 75 5.84 13.71 5.28
CA PRO A 75 4.73 14.04 6.18
C PRO A 75 3.66 12.95 6.21
N SER A 76 2.94 12.83 7.31
CA SER A 76 1.76 11.95 7.47
C SER A 76 0.43 12.72 7.51
N SER A 77 0.49 14.04 7.32
CA SER A 77 -0.68 14.88 7.08
C SER A 77 -0.26 16.16 6.38
N LEU A 78 -1.07 16.65 5.45
CA LEU A 78 -0.85 17.93 4.79
C LEU A 78 -2.17 18.52 4.28
N THR A 79 -2.51 19.73 4.72
CA THR A 79 -3.62 20.47 4.13
C THR A 79 -3.13 21.36 2.99
N ILE A 80 -3.67 21.16 1.79
CA ILE A 80 -3.41 22.00 0.63
C ILE A 80 -4.61 22.93 0.42
N PRO A 81 -4.47 24.24 0.70
CA PRO A 81 -5.58 25.16 0.59
C PRO A 81 -5.92 25.52 -0.86
N ILE A 82 -7.17 25.96 -1.06
CA ILE A 82 -7.66 26.52 -2.34
C ILE A 82 -7.06 27.87 -2.71
N ASN A 83 -6.32 28.51 -1.79
CA ASN A 83 -5.67 29.79 -2.04
C ASN A 83 -4.39 29.91 -1.22
N ALA A 84 -3.44 30.70 -1.74
CA ALA A 84 -2.13 30.89 -1.14
C ALA A 84 -2.14 31.50 0.27
N ALA A 85 -3.16 32.30 0.59
CA ALA A 85 -3.24 32.97 1.89
C ALA A 85 -3.69 32.03 3.01
N SER A 86 -4.32 30.90 2.68
CA SER A 86 -4.88 29.94 3.63
C SER A 86 -3.90 28.84 4.07
N TRP A 87 -2.63 28.89 3.65
CA TRP A 87 -1.61 27.96 4.12
C TRP A 87 -1.33 28.14 5.61
N THR A 88 -1.50 27.07 6.40
CA THR A 88 -1.21 27.12 7.83
C THR A 88 0.30 27.21 8.08
N ALA A 89 0.70 27.79 9.21
CA ALA A 89 2.12 27.87 9.57
C ALA A 89 2.76 26.46 9.70
N THR A 90 1.99 25.49 10.18
CA THR A 90 2.44 24.10 10.33
C THR A 90 2.70 23.45 8.98
N ASP A 91 1.78 23.54 8.02
CA ASP A 91 1.92 22.93 6.70
C ASP A 91 3.05 23.58 5.89
N ARG A 92 3.20 24.91 6.00
CA ARG A 92 4.34 25.62 5.41
C ARG A 92 5.67 25.09 5.94
N GLN A 93 5.77 24.84 7.24
CA GLN A 93 7.00 24.27 7.82
C GLN A 93 7.26 22.84 7.35
N LYS A 94 6.23 22.01 7.14
CA LYS A 94 6.38 20.65 6.59
C LYS A 94 6.96 20.73 5.17
N ILE A 95 6.37 21.55 4.31
CA ILE A 95 6.80 21.73 2.92
C ILE A 95 8.21 22.35 2.82
N LEU A 96 8.50 23.38 3.60
CA LEU A 96 9.81 24.06 3.56
C LEU A 96 10.98 23.19 4.05
N ARG A 97 10.72 22.10 4.78
CA ARG A 97 11.76 21.11 5.12
C ARG A 97 12.16 20.25 3.94
N ILE A 98 11.25 20.06 2.99
CA ILE A 98 11.46 19.24 1.79
C ILE A 98 11.99 20.13 0.66
N TRP A 99 11.34 21.28 0.45
CA TRP A 99 11.66 22.25 -0.59
C TRP A 99 11.81 23.66 0.00
N ASP A 100 13.05 24.13 0.12
CA ASP A 100 13.41 25.34 0.85
C ASP A 100 12.91 26.63 0.18
N GLN A 101 12.77 26.64 -1.14
CA GLN A 101 12.30 27.79 -1.93
C GLN A 101 10.83 27.69 -2.38
N PHE A 102 10.03 26.80 -1.79
CA PHE A 102 8.67 26.50 -2.27
C PHE A 102 7.79 27.75 -2.43
N ASP A 103 7.23 27.94 -3.62
CA ASP A 103 6.31 29.04 -3.88
C ASP A 103 4.86 28.68 -3.50
N PHE A 104 4.44 29.15 -2.32
CA PHE A 104 3.08 28.98 -1.81
C PHE A 104 2.02 29.77 -2.61
N SER A 105 2.43 30.79 -3.37
CA SER A 105 1.49 31.58 -4.19
C SER A 105 0.93 30.80 -5.37
N THR A 106 1.71 29.86 -5.89
CA THR A 106 1.38 29.00 -7.03
C THR A 106 1.23 27.54 -6.64
N CYS A 107 1.20 27.23 -5.34
CA CYS A 107 1.21 25.86 -4.80
C CYS A 107 2.31 25.01 -5.47
N GLY A 108 3.55 25.51 -5.46
CA GLY A 108 4.69 24.79 -6.02
C GLY A 108 4.61 24.57 -7.53
N GLY A 109 3.89 25.43 -8.26
CA GLY A 109 3.74 25.35 -9.71
C GLY A 109 2.52 24.59 -10.21
N LEU A 110 1.58 24.21 -9.33
CA LEU A 110 0.28 23.63 -9.71
C LEU A 110 -0.75 24.65 -10.19
N GLY A 111 -0.47 25.94 -10.01
CA GLY A 111 -1.49 26.98 -10.09
C GLY A 111 -2.29 27.05 -8.79
N SER A 112 -3.10 28.09 -8.62
CA SER A 112 -3.76 28.41 -7.34
C SER A 112 -4.76 27.37 -6.83
N THR A 113 -4.91 26.21 -7.47
CA THR A 113 -6.05 25.30 -7.28
C THR A 113 -5.67 23.85 -6.95
N ALA A 114 -4.46 23.52 -6.50
CA ALA A 114 -4.08 22.15 -6.05
C ALA A 114 -4.42 20.99 -7.03
N ALA A 115 -4.72 21.27 -8.30
CA ALA A 115 -5.41 20.33 -9.18
C ALA A 115 -4.56 19.12 -9.59
N GLY A 116 -3.23 19.24 -9.53
CA GLY A 116 -2.31 18.11 -9.71
C GLY A 116 -2.15 17.23 -8.47
N VAL A 117 -2.82 17.54 -7.37
CA VAL A 117 -2.95 16.66 -6.19
C VAL A 117 -4.31 15.96 -6.21
N ALA A 118 -5.40 16.72 -6.34
CA ALA A 118 -6.77 16.20 -6.30
C ALA A 118 -7.31 15.63 -7.62
N GLY A 119 -6.53 15.70 -8.71
CA GLY A 119 -7.02 15.32 -10.04
C GLY A 119 -8.22 16.14 -10.56
N SER A 120 -8.58 17.24 -9.91
CA SER A 120 -9.67 18.14 -10.31
C SER A 120 -9.40 19.53 -9.72
N TYR A 121 -10.12 20.57 -10.16
CA TYR A 121 -10.09 21.87 -9.49
C TYR A 121 -10.96 21.77 -8.23
N PRO A 122 -10.38 21.55 -7.04
CA PRO A 122 -11.16 21.27 -5.85
C PRO A 122 -11.84 22.56 -5.39
N ALA A 123 -13.12 22.46 -5.05
CA ALA A 123 -13.90 23.57 -4.51
C ALA A 123 -13.64 23.79 -2.99
N ALA A 124 -12.88 22.88 -2.38
CA ALA A 124 -12.50 22.86 -0.97
C ALA A 124 -10.98 22.55 -0.84
N PRO A 125 -10.35 22.80 0.32
CA PRO A 125 -8.99 22.33 0.58
C PRO A 125 -8.89 20.82 0.39
N VAL A 126 -7.74 20.37 -0.09
CA VAL A 126 -7.37 18.95 -0.17
C VAL A 126 -6.68 18.59 1.14
N TYR A 127 -7.14 17.56 1.83
CA TYR A 127 -6.67 17.14 3.13
C TYR A 127 -5.96 15.81 3.01
N LEU A 128 -4.66 15.85 2.73
CA LEU A 128 -3.88 14.62 2.66
C LEU A 128 -3.74 14.02 4.07
N ASN A 129 -4.39 12.90 4.31
CA ASN A 129 -4.17 12.02 5.46
C ASN A 129 -2.86 11.23 5.30
N GLY A 130 -2.56 10.34 6.25
CA GLY A 130 -1.35 9.52 6.22
C GLY A 130 -1.22 8.66 4.97
N ALA A 131 -2.31 7.96 4.60
CA ALA A 131 -2.36 7.08 3.44
C ALA A 131 -2.17 7.84 2.12
N GLU A 132 -2.76 9.02 1.99
CA GLU A 132 -2.65 9.84 0.80
C GLU A 132 -1.29 10.53 0.71
N CYS A 133 -0.74 10.94 1.86
CA CYS A 133 0.62 11.43 1.94
C CYS A 133 1.63 10.37 1.48
N LEU A 134 1.42 9.10 1.80
CA LEU A 134 2.27 8.01 1.30
C LEU A 134 2.27 7.97 -0.23
N VAL A 135 1.09 8.06 -0.87
CA VAL A 135 0.97 8.06 -2.33
C VAL A 135 1.56 9.34 -2.93
N PHE A 136 1.23 10.51 -2.38
CA PHE A 136 1.68 11.79 -2.91
C PHE A 136 3.20 11.98 -2.79
N PHE A 137 3.80 11.69 -1.64
CA PHE A 137 5.23 11.92 -1.43
C PHE A 137 6.13 10.84 -2.05
N LEU A 138 5.64 9.61 -2.24
CA LEU A 138 6.40 8.57 -2.92
C LEU A 138 6.11 8.49 -4.42
N GLY A 139 4.91 8.88 -4.85
CA GLY A 139 4.47 8.85 -6.23
C GLY A 139 4.64 10.17 -6.97
N GLY A 140 4.52 11.29 -6.26
CA GLY A 140 4.56 12.63 -6.82
C GLY A 140 3.21 13.17 -7.27
N VAL A 141 3.26 14.20 -8.11
CA VAL A 141 2.04 14.85 -8.65
C VAL A 141 1.35 13.99 -9.71
N ASN A 142 0.02 14.07 -9.76
CA ASN A 142 -0.79 13.42 -10.79
C ASN A 142 -0.82 14.28 -12.06
N ALA A 143 -0.22 13.77 -13.14
CA ALA A 143 -0.20 14.43 -14.44
C ALA A 143 -1.51 14.28 -15.22
N ASN A 144 -2.37 13.32 -14.85
CA ASN A 144 -3.63 13.05 -15.51
C ASN A 144 -4.80 13.22 -14.52
N PRO A 145 -5.26 14.46 -14.30
CA PRO A 145 -6.31 14.74 -13.32
C PRO A 145 -7.64 14.04 -13.68
N THR A 146 -8.01 14.04 -14.94
CA THR A 146 -9.34 13.59 -15.40
C THR A 146 -9.41 12.12 -15.82
N GLY A 147 -8.31 11.37 -15.72
CA GLY A 147 -8.19 9.99 -16.20
C GLY A 147 -7.50 9.08 -15.19
N PRO A 148 -7.05 7.88 -15.63
CA PRO A 148 -6.27 7.00 -14.76
C PRO A 148 -5.07 7.76 -14.18
N PRO A 149 -4.84 7.69 -12.86
CA PRO A 149 -3.83 8.50 -12.20
C PRO A 149 -2.45 8.21 -12.78
N GLN A 150 -1.71 9.27 -13.09
CA GLN A 150 -0.35 9.18 -13.61
C GLN A 150 0.59 9.94 -12.69
N LEU A 151 1.11 9.23 -11.69
CA LEU A 151 2.06 9.77 -10.73
C LEU A 151 3.43 9.91 -11.40
N ILE A 152 3.94 11.15 -11.47
CA ILE A 152 5.15 11.44 -12.25
C ILE A 152 6.40 11.72 -11.40
N GLY A 153 6.30 11.80 -10.07
CA GLY A 153 7.39 12.23 -9.18
C GLY A 153 7.40 13.75 -8.97
N PHE A 154 8.56 14.34 -8.61
CA PHE A 154 8.68 15.77 -8.28
C PHE A 154 9.77 16.48 -9.09
N ALA A 155 9.47 17.69 -9.55
CA ALA A 155 10.45 18.48 -10.30
C ALA A 155 11.65 18.86 -9.41
N ASN A 156 12.83 18.92 -10.02
CA ASN A 156 14.09 19.22 -9.33
C ASN A 156 14.19 20.70 -8.92
N ASN A 157 13.28 21.54 -9.41
CA ASN A 157 13.18 22.93 -9.00
C ASN A 157 12.50 23.04 -7.64
N SER A 158 13.26 23.45 -6.62
CA SER A 158 12.71 23.60 -5.27
C SER A 158 11.66 24.72 -5.14
N GLN A 159 11.57 25.65 -6.09
CA GLN A 159 10.52 26.67 -6.09
C GLN A 159 9.20 26.14 -6.64
N TYR A 160 9.27 25.28 -7.66
CA TYR A 160 8.11 24.71 -8.35
C TYR A 160 8.15 23.17 -8.43
N PRO A 161 8.29 22.47 -7.29
CA PRO A 161 8.50 21.02 -7.30
C PRO A 161 7.27 20.24 -7.77
N TRP A 162 6.08 20.86 -7.72
CA TRP A 162 4.81 20.25 -8.06
C TRP A 162 4.34 20.62 -9.47
N ALA A 163 5.09 21.43 -10.21
CA ALA A 163 4.74 21.78 -11.59
C ALA A 163 4.60 20.52 -12.46
N VAL A 164 3.56 20.41 -13.29
CA VAL A 164 3.32 19.22 -14.15
C VAL A 164 4.09 19.30 -15.48
N TYR A 165 4.19 20.49 -16.06
CA TYR A 165 4.79 20.76 -17.38
C TYR A 165 6.29 21.15 -17.27
N PRO A 166 7.06 21.12 -18.37
CA PRO A 166 8.37 20.45 -18.43
C PRO A 166 9.42 21.03 -17.48
N GLN A 167 9.95 20.14 -16.64
CA GLN A 167 11.13 20.35 -15.79
C GLN A 167 11.92 19.04 -15.68
N ASN A 168 13.23 19.10 -15.44
CA ASN A 168 14.00 17.96 -14.95
C ASN A 168 13.38 17.48 -13.63
N ARG A 169 13.17 16.18 -13.48
CA ARG A 169 12.35 15.60 -12.40
C ARG A 169 12.98 14.32 -11.86
N ASP A 170 12.83 14.13 -10.56
CA ASP A 170 13.06 12.86 -9.88
C ASP A 170 11.86 11.94 -10.16
N ILE A 171 12.13 10.71 -10.62
CA ILE A 171 11.09 9.69 -10.83
C ILE A 171 10.39 9.35 -9.50
N PRO A 172 9.17 8.78 -9.54
CA PRO A 172 8.52 8.27 -8.33
C PRO A 172 9.47 7.38 -7.52
N PHE A 173 9.51 7.59 -6.20
CA PHE A 173 10.29 6.75 -5.28
C PHE A 173 9.73 5.32 -5.18
N PHE A 174 8.42 5.18 -5.40
CA PHE A 174 7.74 3.90 -5.51
C PHE A 174 7.09 3.81 -6.89
N GLU A 175 7.54 2.84 -7.70
CA GLU A 175 7.08 2.69 -9.09
C GLU A 175 5.84 1.81 -9.22
N ASN A 176 5.52 1.02 -8.20
CA ASN A 176 4.45 0.01 -8.26
C ASN A 176 3.07 0.56 -7.84
N PHE A 177 2.81 1.85 -8.09
CA PHE A 177 1.47 2.41 -7.96
C PHE A 177 0.60 1.93 -9.13
N SER A 178 -0.01 0.76 -8.97
CA SER A 178 -1.01 0.26 -9.93
C SER A 178 -2.24 1.16 -9.90
N THR A 179 -2.67 1.66 -11.06
CA THR A 179 -3.84 2.54 -11.19
C THR A 179 -5.12 1.93 -10.64
N ASP A 180 -5.23 0.61 -10.69
CA ASP A 180 -6.40 -0.15 -10.22
C ASP A 180 -6.45 -0.25 -8.69
N ARG A 181 -5.35 0.10 -8.01
CA ARG A 181 -5.18 0.05 -6.56
C ARG A 181 -5.09 1.44 -5.93
N LEU A 182 -5.31 2.50 -6.72
CA LEU A 182 -5.41 3.87 -6.23
C LEU A 182 -6.89 4.24 -6.12
N THR A 183 -7.39 4.26 -4.89
CA THR A 183 -8.77 4.66 -4.57
C THR A 183 -8.77 6.08 -4.01
N ASP A 184 -9.92 6.74 -4.03
CA ASP A 184 -10.19 8.03 -3.39
C ASP A 184 -11.36 7.77 -2.43
N LEU A 185 -11.08 7.57 -1.15
CA LEU A 185 -12.09 7.12 -0.17
C LEU A 185 -12.94 8.26 0.39
N ASP A 186 -12.36 9.43 0.59
CA ASP A 186 -13.03 10.58 1.19
C ASP A 186 -13.60 11.57 0.15
N GLY A 187 -13.26 11.40 -1.13
CA GLY A 187 -13.78 12.17 -2.25
C GLY A 187 -13.13 13.54 -2.42
N ASP A 188 -11.96 13.77 -1.79
CA ASP A 188 -11.22 15.02 -1.92
C ASP A 188 -10.33 15.07 -3.18
N GLY A 189 -10.18 13.91 -3.84
CA GLY A 189 -9.46 13.73 -5.10
C GLY A 189 -8.02 13.23 -4.95
N ALA A 190 -7.44 13.31 -3.75
CA ALA A 190 -6.23 12.58 -3.44
C ALA A 190 -6.53 11.07 -3.34
N ARG A 191 -5.46 10.27 -3.37
CA ARG A 191 -5.57 8.84 -3.61
C ARG A 191 -4.81 8.07 -2.55
N GLU A 192 -5.45 7.04 -2.02
CA GLU A 192 -4.82 6.05 -1.18
C GLU A 192 -4.45 4.79 -1.96
N LEU A 193 -3.40 4.10 -1.49
CA LEU A 193 -2.98 2.82 -2.03
C LEU A 193 -3.65 1.69 -1.23
N ILE A 194 -4.48 0.87 -1.88
CA ILE A 194 -4.94 -0.41 -1.32
C ILE A 194 -3.91 -1.51 -1.55
N ASP A 195 -3.80 -2.47 -0.64
CA ASP A 195 -2.86 -3.59 -0.77
C ASP A 195 -3.24 -4.59 -1.90
N SER A 196 -2.39 -5.60 -2.09
CA SER A 196 -2.57 -6.61 -3.17
C SER A 196 -3.51 -7.77 -2.81
N LEU A 197 -4.14 -7.75 -1.63
CA LEU A 197 -5.05 -8.80 -1.20
C LEU A 197 -6.35 -8.77 -2.02
N PRO A 198 -7.00 -9.93 -2.20
CA PRO A 198 -8.26 -9.99 -2.94
C PRO A 198 -9.34 -9.16 -2.25
N ASP A 199 -10.14 -8.47 -3.06
CA ASP A 199 -11.27 -7.64 -2.62
C ASP A 199 -10.89 -6.55 -1.60
N GLN A 200 -9.62 -6.13 -1.54
CA GLN A 200 -9.18 -5.09 -0.63
C GLN A 200 -9.89 -3.76 -0.92
N SER A 201 -10.36 -3.11 0.14
CA SER A 201 -11.03 -1.81 0.08
C SER A 201 -10.44 -0.80 1.06
N THR A 202 -9.60 -1.27 1.97
CA THR A 202 -9.00 -0.47 3.03
C THR A 202 -7.52 -0.22 2.64
N PRO A 203 -7.04 1.03 2.69
CA PRO A 203 -5.71 1.37 2.18
C PRO A 203 -4.59 0.95 3.13
N TYR A 204 -3.35 1.25 2.76
CA TYR A 204 -2.26 1.27 3.74
C TYR A 204 -2.37 2.50 4.63
N LEU A 205 -2.13 2.35 5.93
CA LEU A 205 -1.84 3.47 6.81
C LEU A 205 -0.37 3.83 6.76
N PHE A 206 -0.08 5.12 6.86
CA PHE A 206 1.27 5.63 6.99
C PHE A 206 1.36 6.71 8.05
N PHE A 207 2.24 6.46 9.01
CA PHE A 207 2.51 7.38 10.12
C PHE A 207 3.94 7.83 10.06
N SER A 208 4.19 9.13 10.24
CA SER A 208 5.54 9.68 10.22
C SER A 208 5.77 10.58 11.42
N SER A 209 6.83 10.30 12.17
CA SER A 209 7.27 11.20 13.23
C SER A 209 7.88 12.51 12.69
N GLN A 210 8.23 12.56 11.39
CA GLN A 210 8.95 13.67 10.75
C GLN A 210 10.20 14.13 11.53
N GLY A 211 10.91 13.18 12.15
CA GLY A 211 12.09 13.43 12.99
C GLY A 211 11.78 13.98 14.39
N LYS A 212 10.51 14.00 14.79
CA LYS A 212 10.04 14.35 16.14
C LYS A 212 9.41 13.12 16.80
N SER A 213 8.26 13.27 17.46
CA SER A 213 7.45 12.18 17.97
C SER A 213 6.14 12.14 17.17
N TYR A 214 5.59 10.95 16.99
CA TYR A 214 4.26 10.77 16.41
C TYR A 214 3.20 11.49 17.23
N ASP A 215 2.14 11.91 16.56
CA ASP A 215 0.85 12.03 17.24
C ASP A 215 0.33 10.61 17.55
N LYS A 216 -0.01 10.36 18.82
CA LYS A 216 -0.26 8.99 19.32
C LYS A 216 -1.74 8.65 19.43
N THR A 217 -2.58 9.65 19.28
CA THR A 217 -4.03 9.57 19.45
C THR A 217 -4.67 10.15 18.22
N ASN A 218 -5.74 9.51 17.75
CA ASN A 218 -6.66 10.15 16.82
C ASN A 218 -7.12 11.48 17.47
N SER A 219 -6.66 12.59 16.91
CA SER A 219 -6.95 13.95 17.32
C SER A 219 -8.38 14.27 16.91
N ALA A 220 -9.12 15.04 17.71
CA ALA A 220 -10.50 15.45 17.40
C ALA A 220 -10.61 16.44 16.20
N THR A 221 -9.59 16.50 15.36
CA THR A 221 -9.53 17.25 14.11
C THR A 221 -9.90 16.33 12.96
N ALA A 222 -10.86 16.73 12.14
CA ALA A 222 -11.55 15.85 11.19
C ALA A 222 -10.72 15.25 10.04
N TRP A 223 -9.39 15.41 10.01
CA TRP A 223 -8.49 14.98 8.93
C TRP A 223 -7.06 14.87 9.47
N ASP A 224 -6.78 13.84 10.26
CA ASP A 224 -5.48 13.62 10.90
C ASP A 224 -4.74 12.40 10.32
N ASP A 225 -3.58 12.06 10.90
CA ASP A 225 -2.75 10.95 10.42
C ASP A 225 -3.45 9.57 10.49
N PHE A 226 -4.60 9.45 11.17
CA PHE A 226 -5.37 8.21 11.37
C PHE A 226 -6.64 8.11 10.52
N ASP A 227 -7.13 9.22 9.97
CA ASP A 227 -8.42 9.30 9.27
C ASP A 227 -8.27 8.92 7.79
N VAL A 228 -8.66 7.70 7.41
CA VAL A 228 -8.66 7.23 6.01
C VAL A 228 -10.05 6.90 5.48
N HIS A 229 -11.08 7.02 6.32
CA HIS A 229 -12.46 6.70 5.97
C HIS A 229 -13.41 7.89 6.16
N GLY A 230 -12.88 9.12 6.07
CA GLY A 230 -13.67 10.35 6.00
C GLY A 230 -14.34 10.74 7.32
N GLY A 231 -13.75 10.36 8.45
CA GLY A 231 -14.14 10.88 9.75
C GLY A 231 -13.52 10.18 10.96
N MET A 232 -12.86 10.96 11.81
CA MET A 232 -12.26 10.68 13.13
C MET A 232 -12.98 9.71 14.13
N THR A 233 -14.24 9.33 13.90
CA THR A 233 -14.96 8.33 14.73
C THR A 233 -15.28 7.04 13.99
N ASN A 234 -14.75 6.85 12.78
CA ASN A 234 -14.97 5.63 12.02
C ASN A 234 -14.31 4.45 12.73
N SER A 235 -15.07 3.38 12.96
CA SER A 235 -14.55 2.18 13.63
C SER A 235 -13.53 1.41 12.81
N LEU A 236 -13.42 1.73 11.51
CA LEU A 236 -12.41 1.18 10.62
C LEU A 236 -11.06 1.89 10.78
N ASP A 237 -11.03 3.13 11.26
CA ASP A 237 -9.78 3.88 11.48
C ASP A 237 -9.07 3.41 12.75
N MET A 238 -7.74 3.42 12.70
CA MET A 238 -6.94 3.03 13.85
C MET A 238 -6.94 4.15 14.90
N THR A 239 -7.05 3.79 16.19
CA THR A 239 -7.11 4.81 17.26
C THR A 239 -5.75 5.23 17.83
N SER A 240 -4.73 4.39 17.64
CA SER A 240 -3.38 4.63 18.14
C SER A 240 -2.35 3.88 17.31
N ILE A 241 -1.14 4.44 17.16
CA ILE A 241 -0.02 3.74 16.53
C ILE A 241 0.45 2.53 17.33
N TYR A 242 1.30 1.68 16.74
CA TYR A 242 1.99 0.65 17.53
C TYR A 242 3.05 1.25 18.45
N LEU A 243 2.96 0.88 19.72
CA LEU A 243 3.84 1.30 20.81
C LEU A 243 4.77 0.14 21.21
N GLY A 244 5.92 0.44 21.78
CA GLY A 244 6.78 -0.53 22.42
C GLY A 244 6.21 -1.01 23.76
N ALA A 245 6.91 -1.97 24.38
CA ALA A 245 6.45 -2.67 25.59
C ALA A 245 6.18 -1.76 26.81
N ASP A 246 6.72 -0.54 26.84
CA ASP A 246 6.49 0.45 27.89
C ASP A 246 5.12 1.15 27.77
N GLY A 247 4.40 0.93 26.66
CA GLY A 247 3.14 1.57 26.31
C GLY A 247 3.22 3.09 26.16
N LYS A 248 4.43 3.63 25.96
CA LYS A 248 4.67 5.07 25.87
C LYS A 248 5.52 5.43 24.67
N THR A 249 6.53 4.63 24.36
CA THR A 249 7.40 4.87 23.21
C THR A 249 6.78 4.24 21.96
N PRO A 250 6.67 4.97 20.84
CA PRO A 250 6.38 4.36 19.55
C PRO A 250 7.43 3.31 19.20
N LEU A 251 7.03 2.19 18.59
CA LEU A 251 7.96 1.13 18.18
C LEU A 251 9.05 1.63 17.22
N ARG A 252 8.81 2.77 16.57
CA ARG A 252 9.75 3.50 15.70
C ARG A 252 9.85 4.97 16.11
N ASN A 253 10.13 5.28 17.38
CA ASN A 253 10.05 6.62 18.02
C ASN A 253 10.62 7.85 17.25
N GLN A 254 11.45 7.67 16.22
CA GLN A 254 11.91 8.74 15.30
C GLN A 254 11.88 8.31 13.82
N GLY A 255 10.97 7.42 13.45
CA GLY A 255 10.82 6.86 12.12
C GLY A 255 9.41 7.01 11.60
N TYR A 256 8.95 5.99 10.89
CA TYR A 256 7.62 5.88 10.32
C TYR A 256 7.08 4.45 10.50
N GLN A 257 5.77 4.29 10.35
CA GLN A 257 5.09 2.99 10.40
C GLN A 257 4.18 2.88 9.18
N ILE A 258 4.25 1.75 8.47
CA ILE A 258 3.35 1.40 7.37
C ILE A 258 2.58 0.16 7.78
N ILE A 259 1.26 0.19 7.66
CA ILE A 259 0.37 -0.88 8.11
C ILE A 259 -0.63 -1.21 6.99
N SER A 260 -0.67 -2.47 6.56
CA SER A 260 -1.78 -3.02 5.77
C SER A 260 -2.84 -3.62 6.72
N PRO A 261 -4.13 -3.47 6.39
CA PRO A 261 -5.27 -3.91 7.19
C PRO A 261 -5.53 -5.42 7.09
N GLY A 262 -4.63 -6.19 6.47
CA GLY A 262 -4.79 -7.63 6.37
C GLY A 262 -5.98 -8.08 5.50
N LEU A 263 -6.40 -9.33 5.69
CA LEU A 263 -7.48 -9.97 4.94
C LEU A 263 -8.86 -9.51 5.42
N ASP A 264 -8.98 -9.14 6.69
CA ASP A 264 -10.25 -8.71 7.28
C ASP A 264 -10.58 -7.23 6.98
N LYS A 265 -9.61 -6.49 6.44
CA LYS A 265 -9.72 -5.10 5.98
C LYS A 265 -9.90 -4.11 7.13
N GLN A 266 -9.45 -4.46 8.33
CA GLN A 266 -9.57 -3.64 9.54
C GLN A 266 -8.22 -3.48 10.24
N TYR A 267 -7.86 -2.25 10.61
CA TYR A 267 -6.58 -2.01 11.30
C TYR A 267 -6.60 -2.35 12.79
N GLY A 268 -7.77 -2.57 13.39
CA GLY A 268 -7.95 -2.63 14.85
C GLY A 268 -7.65 -1.31 15.56
N VAL A 269 -7.29 -1.37 16.84
CA VAL A 269 -7.18 -0.18 17.70
C VAL A 269 -5.74 0.31 17.86
N GLY A 270 -4.75 -0.55 17.58
CA GLY A 270 -3.34 -0.27 17.80
C GLY A 270 -2.93 -0.25 19.27
N GLY A 271 -1.74 0.28 19.57
CA GLY A 271 -1.17 0.31 20.93
C GLY A 271 0.00 -0.66 21.17
N VAL A 272 0.16 -1.13 22.42
CA VAL A 272 1.37 -1.87 22.87
C VAL A 272 1.62 -3.14 22.07
N TYR A 273 2.70 -3.14 21.30
CA TYR A 273 3.17 -4.28 20.54
C TYR A 273 4.48 -4.79 21.13
N THR A 274 4.62 -6.11 21.17
CA THR A 274 5.87 -6.77 21.55
C THR A 274 6.06 -7.93 20.59
N ASP A 275 7.17 -7.89 19.86
CA ASP A 275 7.50 -8.96 18.93
C ASP A 275 7.52 -10.32 19.64
N GLY A 276 6.93 -11.31 18.99
CA GLY A 276 6.82 -12.68 19.49
C GLY A 276 5.76 -12.94 20.55
N LYS A 277 5.01 -11.93 21.04
CA LYS A 277 3.87 -12.12 21.96
C LYS A 277 2.54 -12.04 21.23
N GLU A 278 1.57 -12.81 21.70
CA GLU A 278 0.20 -12.74 21.20
C GLU A 278 -0.48 -11.43 21.58
N LEU A 279 -1.34 -10.96 20.69
CA LEU A 279 -2.19 -9.80 20.94
C LEU A 279 -3.21 -10.12 22.03
N THR A 280 -3.67 -9.09 22.73
CA THR A 280 -4.75 -9.26 23.71
C THR A 280 -6.07 -9.56 22.98
N ALA A 281 -7.02 -10.18 23.67
CA ALA A 281 -8.33 -10.49 23.08
C ALA A 281 -9.07 -9.25 22.53
N ALA A 282 -8.82 -8.06 23.10
CA ALA A 282 -9.38 -6.80 22.63
C ALA A 282 -8.76 -6.27 21.32
N ARG A 283 -7.67 -6.89 20.86
CA ARG A 283 -6.88 -6.53 19.68
C ARG A 283 -6.77 -7.68 18.69
N ALA A 284 -7.72 -8.62 18.73
CA ALA A 284 -7.73 -9.77 17.82
C ALA A 284 -8.03 -9.40 16.36
N ILE A 285 -8.62 -8.22 16.12
CA ILE A 285 -8.90 -7.67 14.77
C ILE A 285 -7.59 -7.48 14.02
N GLU A 286 -6.66 -6.71 14.61
CA GLU A 286 -5.37 -6.40 13.99
C GLU A 286 -4.36 -7.55 13.99
N ALA A 287 -4.80 -8.78 14.26
CA ALA A 287 -3.92 -9.94 14.29
C ALA A 287 -3.39 -10.33 12.90
N ASP A 288 -4.07 -9.98 11.82
CA ASP A 288 -3.60 -10.27 10.46
C ASP A 288 -3.00 -9.05 9.74
N ASN A 289 -2.91 -7.89 10.42
CA ASN A 289 -2.22 -6.72 9.90
C ASN A 289 -0.77 -7.05 9.52
N ILE A 290 -0.31 -6.42 8.44
CA ILE A 290 1.06 -6.57 7.92
C ILE A 290 1.76 -5.23 8.07
N THR A 291 2.93 -5.21 8.71
CA THR A 291 3.65 -3.96 9.02
C THR A 291 5.09 -3.98 8.52
N ASN A 292 5.68 -2.80 8.32
CA ASN A 292 7.07 -2.68 7.85
C ASN A 292 8.13 -2.98 8.93
N PHE A 293 7.73 -3.20 10.18
CA PHE A 293 8.65 -3.47 11.30
C PHE A 293 8.47 -4.85 11.92
N SER A 294 7.47 -5.61 11.47
CA SER A 294 7.25 -7.01 11.81
C SER A 294 7.73 -7.87 10.64
N GLY A 295 8.47 -8.96 10.92
CA GLY A 295 8.94 -9.89 9.88
C GLY A 295 7.83 -10.76 9.24
N GLY A 296 6.56 -10.44 9.46
CA GLY A 296 5.39 -11.20 9.01
C GLY A 296 4.07 -10.55 9.46
N THR A 297 2.94 -11.26 9.29
CA THR A 297 1.66 -10.86 9.90
C THR A 297 1.83 -10.76 11.42
N LEU A 298 0.99 -9.96 12.06
CA LEU A 298 0.86 -10.06 13.50
C LEU A 298 0.40 -11.49 13.90
N LYS A 299 0.66 -11.90 15.13
CA LYS A 299 0.29 -13.23 15.61
C LYS A 299 -1.11 -13.19 16.24
N ARG A 300 -1.83 -14.30 16.11
CA ARG A 300 -3.22 -14.48 16.52
C ARG A 300 -3.33 -15.18 17.88
#